data_AF-A0A7X6GYH0-F1
#
_entry.id   AF-A0A7X6GYH0-F1
#
_cell.length_a   1.000
_cell.length_b   1.000
_cell.length_c   1.000
_cell.angle_alpha   90.00
_cell.angle_beta   90.00
_cell.angle_gamma   90.00
#
_symmetry.space_group_name_H-M   'P 1'
#
loop_
_entity.id
_entity.type
_entity.pdbx_description
1 polymer ?
#
loop_
_entity_poly.entity_id
_entity_poly.type
_entity_poly.pdbx_seq_one_letter_code
_entity_poly.pdbx_strand_id
1 'polypeptide(L)'
;MPPVLFEIAGILGVILYLSAYGSLQLGFLRGHGYPYAFLNLGASSMMLVSLTQSFNPFAAVIESCWIAFSLIGIARLFILNRGLRLTPEEREFVAAKLRGIEPILARALVAAGRWEDAAPGTVLMAEGQAVPALVWLRDGQARVTVGGREVATLGPGNLVGEFGAPGGHPAIATVTLTAPARLFAVDSAALQALMRRKPGIRVALDAAIGAEARAKFIASNARAAAV
;
A
#
# COMPACT_ATOMS: atom_id res chain seq x y z
N MET A 1 3.31 -16.33 45.01
CA MET A 1 3.08 -17.35 43.97
C MET A 1 3.77 -18.64 44.40
N PRO A 2 3.17 -19.82 44.19
CA PRO A 2 3.81 -21.08 44.51
C PRO A 2 5.08 -21.30 43.66
N PRO A 3 6.18 -21.86 44.24
CA PRO A 3 7.47 -22.05 43.55
C PRO A 3 7.37 -22.73 42.18
N VAL A 4 6.47 -23.70 42.06
CA VAL A 4 6.22 -24.43 40.81
C VAL A 4 5.86 -23.52 39.62
N LEU A 5 5.23 -22.36 39.86
CA LEU A 5 4.89 -21.44 38.77
C LEU A 5 6.12 -20.74 38.17
N PHE A 6 7.15 -20.50 38.99
CA PHE A 6 8.41 -19.90 38.53
C PHE A 6 9.24 -20.90 37.72
N GLU A 7 9.21 -22.18 38.10
CA GLU A 7 9.81 -23.28 37.33
C GLU A 7 9.09 -23.47 35.99
N ILE A 8 7.76 -23.50 35.99
CA ILE A 8 6.96 -23.58 34.77
C ILE A 8 7.25 -22.39 33.85
N ALA A 9 7.33 -21.17 34.39
CA ALA A 9 7.69 -19.98 33.62
C ALA A 9 9.07 -20.13 32.97
N GLY A 10 10.08 -20.62 33.71
CA GLY A 10 11.42 -20.88 33.16
C GLY A 10 11.40 -21.90 32.03
N ILE A 11 10.72 -23.04 32.22
CA ILE A 11 10.60 -24.10 31.20
C ILE A 11 9.93 -23.56 29.95
N LEU A 12 8.82 -22.83 30.08
CA LEU A 12 8.12 -22.22 28.95
C LEU A 12 8.98 -21.19 28.23
N GLY A 13 9.73 -20.37 28.99
CA GLY A 13 10.68 -19.40 28.43
C GLY A 13 11.77 -20.06 27.58
N VAL A 14 12.37 -21.14 28.08
CA VAL A 14 13.38 -21.92 27.34
C VAL A 14 12.80 -22.55 26.08
N ILE A 15 11.63 -23.19 26.18
CA ILE A 15 10.95 -23.78 25.01
C ILE A 15 10.69 -22.70 23.95
N LEU A 16 10.22 -21.53 24.37
CA LEU A 16 9.92 -20.43 23.46
C LEU A 16 11.18 -19.88 22.79
N TYR A 17 12.29 -19.76 23.53
CA TYR A 17 13.59 -19.33 22.99
C TYR A 17 14.14 -20.30 21.95
N LEU A 18 14.18 -21.59 22.29
CA LEU A 18 14.67 -22.63 21.39
C LEU A 18 13.77 -22.75 20.15
N SER A 19 12.46 -22.60 20.32
CA SER A 19 11.52 -22.57 19.21
C SER A 19 11.72 -21.35 18.31
N ALA A 20 11.93 -20.17 18.89
CA ALA A 20 12.18 -18.94 18.14
C ALA A 20 13.49 -19.02 17.34
N TYR A 21 14.57 -19.47 17.99
CA TYR A 21 15.88 -19.63 17.35
C TYR A 21 15.88 -20.75 16.32
N GLY A 22 15.30 -21.92 16.63
CA GLY A 22 15.17 -23.03 15.70
C GLY A 22 14.33 -22.65 14.48
N SER A 23 13.21 -21.96 14.66
CA SER A 23 12.38 -21.49 13.55
C SER A 23 13.10 -20.45 12.68
N LEU A 24 13.95 -19.60 13.27
CA LEU A 24 14.81 -18.68 12.53
C LEU A 24 15.84 -19.47 11.70
N GLN A 25 16.53 -20.44 12.31
CA GLN A 25 17.59 -21.22 11.67
C GLN A 25 17.07 -22.12 10.53
N LEU A 26 15.85 -22.64 10.68
CA LEU A 26 15.16 -23.45 9.66
C LEU A 26 14.49 -22.59 8.57
N GLY A 27 14.54 -21.25 8.69
CA GLY A 27 13.99 -20.33 7.69
C GLY A 27 12.48 -20.11 7.77
N PHE A 28 11.79 -20.67 8.78
CA PHE A 28 10.36 -20.42 9.01
C PHE A 28 10.09 -19.01 9.53
N LEU A 29 11.03 -18.43 10.29
CA LEU A 29 10.95 -17.07 10.79
C LEU A 29 12.02 -16.18 10.16
N ARG A 30 11.68 -14.90 10.03
CA ARG A 30 12.60 -13.83 9.63
C ARG A 30 13.00 -13.03 10.86
N GLY A 31 14.30 -12.83 11.07
CA GLY A 31 14.82 -12.08 12.21
C GLY A 31 14.40 -10.60 12.24
N HIS A 32 13.97 -10.05 11.10
CA HIS A 32 13.46 -8.68 10.98
C HIS A 32 11.93 -8.56 11.11
N GLY A 33 11.23 -9.62 11.50
CA GLY A 33 9.76 -9.64 11.63
C GLY A 33 9.26 -9.51 13.07
N TYR A 34 8.01 -9.04 13.23
CA TYR A 34 7.32 -9.00 14.52
C TYR A 34 7.28 -10.35 15.26
N PRO A 35 7.02 -11.50 14.60
CA PRO A 35 6.89 -12.77 15.32
C PRO A 35 8.16 -13.13 16.10
N TYR A 36 9.33 -12.95 15.49
CA TYR A 36 10.60 -13.23 16.16
C TYR A 36 10.83 -12.32 17.37
N ALA A 37 10.54 -11.02 17.24
CA ALA A 37 10.69 -10.08 18.34
C ALA A 37 9.70 -10.37 19.50
N PHE A 38 8.45 -10.71 19.21
CA PHE A 38 7.46 -11.06 20.25
C PHE A 38 7.79 -12.37 20.96
N LEU A 39 8.26 -13.39 20.24
CA LEU A 39 8.67 -14.65 20.85
C LEU A 39 9.84 -14.44 21.81
N ASN A 40 10.88 -13.70 21.41
CA ASN A 40 12.00 -13.39 22.30
C ASN A 40 11.57 -12.51 23.48
N LEU A 41 10.72 -11.50 23.26
CA LEU A 41 10.18 -10.68 24.34
C LEU A 41 9.44 -11.52 25.39
N GLY A 42 8.58 -12.43 24.93
CA GLY A 42 7.85 -13.35 25.81
C GLY A 42 8.79 -14.30 26.55
N ALA A 43 9.76 -14.89 25.84
CA ALA A 43 10.71 -15.85 26.39
C ALA A 43 11.56 -15.19 27.50
N SER A 44 12.09 -14.01 27.20
CA SER A 44 12.92 -13.24 28.13
C SER A 44 12.14 -12.78 29.36
N SER A 45 10.87 -12.39 29.17
CA SER A 45 9.99 -11.98 30.27
C SER A 45 9.71 -13.16 31.21
N MET A 46 9.47 -14.35 30.67
CA MET A 46 9.25 -15.57 31.44
C MET A 46 10.52 -16.04 32.17
N MET A 47 11.68 -15.97 31.50
CA MET A 47 12.98 -16.24 32.11
C MET A 47 13.26 -15.29 33.27
N LEU A 48 13.01 -13.99 33.09
CA LEU A 48 13.20 -12.99 34.15
C LEU A 48 12.30 -13.24 35.36
N VAL A 49 11.05 -13.68 35.15
CA VAL A 49 10.16 -14.11 36.24
C VAL A 49 10.74 -15.32 36.97
N SER A 50 11.20 -16.34 36.24
CA SER A 50 11.81 -17.55 36.83
C SER A 50 13.05 -17.23 37.67
N LEU A 51 13.90 -16.31 37.20
CA LEU A 51 15.10 -15.86 37.92
C LEU A 51 14.81 -15.18 39.27
N THR A 52 13.57 -14.79 39.57
CA THR A 52 13.24 -14.20 40.88
C THR A 52 13.32 -15.22 42.04
N GLN A 53 13.20 -16.51 41.75
CA GLN A 53 13.32 -17.58 42.75
C GLN A 53 14.79 -17.87 43.11
N SER A 54 15.67 -17.86 42.12
CA SER A 54 17.12 -18.08 42.27
C SER A 54 17.88 -17.07 41.44
N PHE A 55 18.19 -15.93 42.06
CA PHE A 55 18.69 -14.77 41.34
C PHE A 55 20.09 -14.98 40.77
N ASN A 56 20.23 -14.76 39.46
CA ASN A 56 21.50 -14.69 38.78
C ASN A 56 21.60 -13.31 38.08
N PRO A 57 22.53 -12.43 38.52
CA PRO A 57 22.63 -11.08 37.99
C PRO A 57 23.02 -11.05 36.50
N PHE A 58 23.89 -11.97 36.06
CA PHE A 58 24.32 -12.03 34.66
C PHE A 58 23.19 -12.47 33.75
N ALA A 59 22.43 -13.49 34.14
CA ALA A 59 21.24 -13.92 33.41
C ALA A 59 20.19 -12.80 33.37
N ALA A 60 19.92 -12.14 34.51
CA ALA A 60 18.96 -11.05 34.58
C ALA A 60 19.31 -9.88 33.65
N VAL A 61 20.61 -9.52 33.54
CA VAL A 61 21.07 -8.50 32.60
C VAL A 61 20.86 -8.94 31.15
N ILE A 62 21.19 -10.19 30.80
CA ILE A 62 20.98 -10.73 29.45
C ILE A 62 19.49 -10.68 29.07
N GLU A 63 18.61 -11.17 29.93
CA GLU A 63 17.16 -11.16 29.69
C GLU A 63 16.61 -9.73 29.56
N SER A 64 17.09 -8.81 30.40
CA SER A 64 16.71 -7.39 30.30
C SER A 64 17.13 -6.77 28.97
N CYS A 65 18.33 -7.10 28.48
CA CYS A 65 18.80 -6.68 27.16
C CYS A 65 17.96 -7.27 26.03
N TRP A 66 17.60 -8.55 26.09
CA TRP A 66 16.71 -9.17 25.10
C TRP A 66 15.33 -8.52 25.05
N ILE A 67 14.75 -8.18 26.20
CA ILE A 67 13.51 -7.40 26.30
C ILE A 67 13.70 -6.04 25.62
N ALA A 68 14.76 -5.30 25.98
CA ALA A 68 15.02 -3.98 25.41
C ALA A 68 15.18 -4.01 23.88
N PHE A 69 15.99 -4.93 23.35
CA PHE A 69 16.17 -5.06 21.91
C PHE A 69 14.90 -5.49 21.18
N SER A 70 14.10 -6.37 21.79
CA SER A 70 12.81 -6.77 21.22
C SER A 70 11.83 -5.59 21.16
N LEU A 71 11.76 -4.78 22.22
CA LEU A 71 10.93 -3.57 22.25
C LEU A 71 11.40 -2.53 21.22
N ILE A 72 12.72 -2.30 21.10
CA ILE A 72 13.29 -1.40 20.08
C ILE A 72 12.95 -1.92 18.67
N GLY A 73 13.10 -3.22 18.44
CA GLY A 73 12.76 -3.87 17.17
C GLY A 73 11.29 -3.68 16.80
N ILE A 74 10.38 -3.94 17.75
CA ILE A 74 8.93 -3.75 17.58
C ILE A 74 8.61 -2.27 17.30
N ALA A 75 9.16 -1.34 18.08
CA ALA A 75 8.94 0.09 17.91
C ALA A 75 9.44 0.58 16.53
N ARG A 76 10.63 0.15 16.11
CA ARG A 76 11.19 0.46 14.79
C ARG A 76 10.29 -0.05 13.68
N LEU A 77 9.86 -1.32 13.73
CA LEU A 77 8.94 -1.90 12.74
C LEU A 77 7.59 -1.17 12.72
N PHE A 78 7.09 -0.76 13.89
CA PHE A 78 5.84 -0.03 14.00
C PHE A 78 5.94 1.34 13.33
N ILE A 79 7.02 2.08 13.57
CA ILE A 79 7.26 3.39 12.95
C ILE A 79 7.39 3.26 11.44
N LEU A 80 8.19 2.30 10.96
CA LEU A 80 8.38 2.04 9.52
C LEU A 80 7.05 1.69 8.83
N ASN A 81 6.25 0.80 9.43
CA ASN A 81 4.96 0.41 8.86
C ASN A 81 3.90 1.49 9.01
N ARG A 82 3.98 2.35 10.02
CA ARG A 82 3.05 3.48 10.19
C ARG A 82 3.19 4.46 9.05
N GLY A 83 4.40 4.72 8.57
CA GLY A 83 4.65 5.55 7.38
C GLY A 83 4.01 5.00 6.10
N LEU A 84 3.65 3.72 6.06
CA LEU A 84 3.01 3.04 4.93
C LEU A 84 1.49 2.96 5.05
N ARG A 85 0.89 3.45 6.15
CA ARG A 85 -0.55 3.39 6.33
C ARG A 85 -1.25 4.28 5.33
N LEU A 86 -2.25 3.71 4.67
CA LEU A 86 -3.16 4.38 3.76
C LEU A 86 -4.47 4.69 4.50
N THR A 87 -5.10 5.84 4.21
CA THR A 87 -6.48 6.14 4.64
C THR A 87 -7.46 5.16 3.99
N PRO A 88 -8.72 5.05 4.46
CA PRO A 88 -9.71 4.17 3.83
C PRO A 88 -9.90 4.44 2.33
N GLU A 89 -10.00 5.71 1.94
CA GLU A 89 -10.17 6.14 0.54
C GLU A 89 -8.91 5.85 -0.29
N GLU A 90 -7.71 6.02 0.28
CA GLU A 90 -6.46 5.65 -0.38
C GLU A 90 -6.30 4.14 -0.58
N ARG A 91 -6.74 3.33 0.41
CA ARG A 91 -6.74 1.86 0.30
C ARG A 91 -7.67 1.39 -0.81
N GLU A 92 -8.83 2.03 -0.93
CA GLU A 92 -9.79 1.75 -1.99
C GLU A 92 -9.16 1.97 -3.37
N PHE A 93 -8.53 3.13 -3.59
CA PHE A 93 -7.81 3.41 -4.83
C PHE A 93 -6.73 2.37 -5.14
N VAL A 94 -5.85 2.09 -4.17
CA VAL A 94 -4.74 1.14 -4.36
C VAL A 94 -5.27 -0.27 -4.66
N ALA A 95 -6.32 -0.72 -3.96
CA ALA A 95 -6.94 -2.03 -4.20
C ALA A 95 -7.67 -2.11 -5.56
N ALA A 96 -8.28 -1.00 -5.99
CA ALA A 96 -9.01 -0.92 -7.24
C ALA A 96 -8.06 -0.89 -8.45
N LYS A 97 -6.97 -0.11 -8.38
CA LYS A 97 -6.11 0.17 -9.54
C LYS A 97 -4.74 -0.45 -9.52
N LEU A 98 -4.10 -0.55 -8.36
CA LEU A 98 -2.69 -0.88 -8.25
C LEU A 98 -2.51 -2.25 -7.60
N ARG A 99 -3.25 -3.24 -8.08
CA ARG A 99 -3.19 -4.60 -7.53
C ARG A 99 -1.78 -5.16 -7.64
N GLY A 100 -1.24 -5.62 -6.51
CA GLY A 100 0.10 -6.21 -6.43
C GLY A 100 1.24 -5.20 -6.36
N ILE A 101 0.95 -3.88 -6.29
CA ILE A 101 2.00 -2.88 -6.07
C ILE A 101 2.63 -3.07 -4.67
N GLU A 102 3.95 -2.88 -4.58
CA GLU A 102 4.65 -2.91 -3.30
C GLU A 102 4.16 -1.74 -2.40
N PRO A 103 3.90 -1.96 -1.10
CA PRO A 103 3.34 -0.94 -0.21
C PRO A 103 4.11 0.39 -0.19
N ILE A 104 5.44 0.33 -0.29
CA ILE A 104 6.32 1.52 -0.34
C ILE A 104 6.08 2.35 -1.60
N LEU A 105 5.79 1.71 -2.73
CA LEU A 105 5.50 2.36 -4.00
C LEU A 105 4.07 2.91 -4.01
N ALA A 106 3.11 2.15 -3.49
CA ALA A 106 1.73 2.59 -3.29
C ALA A 106 1.69 3.87 -2.44
N ARG A 107 2.37 3.85 -1.29
CA ARG A 107 2.42 5.00 -0.40
C ARG A 107 3.04 6.21 -1.06
N ALA A 108 4.13 6.03 -1.81
CA ALA A 108 4.81 7.11 -2.51
C ALA A 108 3.93 7.73 -3.61
N LEU A 109 3.19 6.93 -4.38
CA LEU A 109 2.26 7.43 -5.38
C LEU A 109 1.12 8.21 -4.75
N VAL A 110 0.50 7.65 -3.71
CA VAL A 110 -0.62 8.29 -3.06
C VAL A 110 -0.19 9.60 -2.38
N ALA A 111 1.01 9.65 -1.79
CA ALA A 111 1.57 10.87 -1.23
C ALA A 111 1.91 11.95 -2.28
N ALA A 112 2.03 11.57 -3.56
CA ALA A 112 2.27 12.52 -4.66
C ALA A 112 0.99 13.06 -5.28
N GLY A 113 -0.18 12.53 -4.90
CA GLY A 113 -1.47 12.98 -5.38
C GLY A 113 -2.30 13.68 -4.33
N ARG A 114 -3.48 14.14 -4.76
CA ARG A 114 -4.47 14.81 -3.92
C ARG A 114 -5.87 14.27 -4.20
N TRP A 115 -6.69 14.26 -3.16
CA TRP A 115 -8.12 14.03 -3.28
C TRP A 115 -8.83 15.37 -3.41
N GLU A 116 -9.72 15.48 -4.37
CA GLU A 116 -10.49 16.70 -4.61
C GLU A 116 -11.93 16.38 -5.04
N ASP A 117 -12.83 17.29 -4.70
CA ASP A 117 -14.21 17.30 -5.18
C ASP A 117 -14.30 18.28 -6.34
N ALA A 118 -14.96 17.89 -7.42
CA ALA A 118 -15.07 18.69 -8.63
C ALA A 118 -16.53 18.78 -9.11
N ALA A 119 -16.91 19.97 -9.57
CA ALA A 119 -18.24 20.26 -10.06
C ALA A 119 -18.45 19.77 -11.52
N PRO A 120 -19.71 19.53 -11.94
CA PRO A 120 -20.04 19.34 -13.35
C PRO A 120 -19.50 20.49 -14.21
N GLY A 121 -19.11 20.19 -15.44
CA GLY A 121 -18.50 21.15 -16.37
C GLY A 121 -17.00 21.33 -16.20
N THR A 122 -16.40 20.82 -15.12
CA THR A 122 -14.93 20.82 -14.96
C THR A 122 -14.28 20.00 -16.08
N VAL A 123 -13.36 20.61 -16.82
CA VAL A 123 -12.56 19.95 -17.86
C VAL A 123 -11.32 19.34 -17.20
N LEU A 124 -11.23 18.01 -17.18
CA LEU A 124 -10.10 17.28 -16.60
C LEU A 124 -8.87 17.27 -17.54
N MET A 125 -9.13 17.20 -18.85
CA MET A 125 -8.11 17.35 -19.89
C MET A 125 -8.77 17.83 -21.19
N ALA A 126 -8.02 18.57 -22.01
CA ALA A 126 -8.48 19.09 -23.29
C ALA A 126 -7.65 18.53 -24.46
N GLU A 127 -8.32 18.13 -25.53
CA GLU A 127 -7.70 17.55 -26.72
C GLU A 127 -6.60 18.46 -27.30
N GLY A 128 -5.46 17.86 -27.64
CA GLY A 128 -4.28 18.55 -28.17
C GLY A 128 -3.47 19.33 -27.12
N GLN A 129 -3.95 19.45 -25.88
CA GLN A 129 -3.23 20.12 -24.79
C GLN A 129 -2.38 19.13 -23.98
N ALA A 130 -1.41 19.67 -23.24
CA ALA A 130 -0.67 18.88 -22.27
C ALA A 130 -1.62 18.31 -21.20
N VAL A 131 -1.50 17.02 -20.89
CA VAL A 131 -2.32 16.39 -19.84
C VAL A 131 -1.86 16.92 -18.47
N PRO A 132 -2.73 17.60 -17.70
CA PRO A 132 -2.32 18.23 -16.45
C PRO A 132 -2.04 17.21 -15.34
N ALA A 133 -2.85 16.16 -15.26
CA ALA A 133 -2.76 15.14 -14.22
C ALA A 133 -3.26 13.77 -14.73
N LEU A 134 -2.77 12.71 -14.09
CA LEU A 134 -3.45 11.42 -14.09
C LEU A 134 -4.55 11.47 -13.04
N VAL A 135 -5.78 11.20 -13.45
CA VAL A 135 -6.95 11.28 -12.55
C VAL A 135 -7.63 9.93 -12.44
N TRP A 136 -7.95 9.51 -11.23
CA TRP A 136 -8.87 8.42 -10.95
C TRP A 136 -10.21 8.99 -10.49
N LEU A 137 -11.28 8.66 -11.22
CA LEU A 137 -12.64 8.99 -10.80
C LEU A 137 -13.07 7.96 -9.77
N ARG A 138 -13.16 8.36 -8.49
CA ARG A 138 -13.77 7.50 -7.47
C ARG A 138 -15.28 7.43 -7.68
N ASP A 139 -15.89 8.61 -7.80
CA ASP A 139 -17.33 8.80 -8.02
C ASP A 139 -17.57 9.82 -9.16
N GLY A 140 -18.79 9.86 -9.66
CA GLY A 140 -19.22 10.80 -10.69
C GLY A 140 -19.19 10.22 -12.10
N GLN A 141 -19.42 11.09 -13.08
CA GLN A 141 -19.43 10.74 -14.50
C GLN A 141 -18.72 11.82 -15.31
N ALA A 142 -18.10 11.41 -16.41
CA ALA A 142 -17.48 12.31 -17.37
C ALA A 142 -17.84 11.92 -18.80
N ARG A 143 -17.87 12.91 -19.68
CA ARG A 143 -18.00 12.73 -21.12
C ARG A 143 -16.63 12.84 -21.76
N VAL A 144 -16.37 11.99 -22.74
CA VAL A 144 -15.18 12.02 -23.60
C VAL A 144 -15.59 12.50 -24.98
N THR A 145 -14.95 13.55 -25.48
CA THR A 145 -15.19 14.08 -26.82
C THR A 145 -13.89 14.15 -27.64
N VAL A 146 -13.96 13.80 -28.92
CA VAL A 146 -12.87 13.94 -29.90
C VAL A 146 -13.39 14.73 -31.09
N GLY A 147 -12.70 15.81 -31.47
CA GLY A 147 -13.16 16.72 -32.51
C GLY A 147 -14.56 17.29 -32.24
N GLY A 148 -14.89 17.52 -30.96
CA GLY A 148 -16.21 17.99 -30.52
C GLY A 148 -17.33 16.96 -30.53
N ARG A 149 -17.10 15.73 -31.01
CA ARG A 149 -18.09 14.64 -31.00
C ARG A 149 -17.89 13.78 -29.77
N GLU A 150 -18.97 13.47 -29.07
CA GLU A 150 -18.94 12.51 -27.96
C GLU A 150 -18.65 11.10 -28.46
N VAL A 151 -17.62 10.48 -27.89
CA VAL A 151 -17.16 9.13 -28.28
C VAL A 151 -17.32 8.10 -27.15
N ALA A 152 -17.37 8.56 -25.90
CA ALA A 152 -17.54 7.69 -24.74
C ALA A 152 -18.01 8.46 -23.51
N THR A 153 -18.49 7.73 -22.52
CA THR A 153 -18.69 8.21 -21.14
C THR A 153 -17.82 7.40 -20.20
N LEU A 154 -17.31 8.06 -19.16
CA LEU A 154 -16.53 7.48 -18.08
C LEU A 154 -17.34 7.56 -16.79
N GLY A 155 -17.19 6.57 -15.94
CA GLY A 155 -17.85 6.50 -14.65
C GLY A 155 -16.88 6.19 -13.51
N PRO A 156 -17.44 5.83 -12.34
CA PRO A 156 -16.69 5.42 -11.17
C PRO A 156 -15.68 4.32 -11.52
N GLY A 157 -14.47 4.48 -11.01
CA GLY A 157 -13.37 3.55 -11.23
C GLY A 157 -12.59 3.78 -12.52
N ASN A 158 -12.91 4.72 -13.42
CA ASN A 158 -12.08 4.96 -14.61
C ASN A 158 -10.87 5.86 -14.33
N LEU A 159 -9.81 5.66 -15.13
CA LEU A 159 -8.68 6.59 -15.21
C LEU A 159 -8.91 7.61 -16.34
N VAL A 160 -8.35 8.80 -16.17
CA VAL A 160 -8.28 9.87 -17.17
C VAL A 160 -6.84 10.34 -17.26
N GLY A 161 -6.36 10.54 -18.50
CA GLY A 161 -5.00 10.97 -18.77
C GLY A 161 -3.98 9.82 -18.72
N GLU A 162 -4.43 8.57 -18.65
CA GLU A 162 -3.61 7.37 -18.52
C GLU A 162 -2.63 7.16 -19.68
N PHE A 163 -2.95 7.67 -20.87
CA PHE A 163 -2.07 7.61 -22.03
C PHE A 163 -1.08 8.78 -22.08
N GLY A 164 -1.53 9.99 -21.74
CA GLY A 164 -0.73 11.20 -21.89
C GLY A 164 0.13 11.53 -20.68
N ALA A 165 -0.39 11.41 -19.46
CA ALA A 165 0.30 11.80 -18.23
C ALA A 165 1.63 11.04 -18.00
N PRO A 166 1.71 9.69 -18.18
CA PRO A 166 2.94 8.94 -17.92
C PRO A 166 4.05 9.18 -18.95
N GLY A 167 3.67 9.48 -20.20
CA GLY A 167 4.57 9.69 -21.34
C GLY A 167 4.85 11.15 -21.68
N GLY A 168 4.09 12.10 -21.11
CA GLY A 168 4.14 13.51 -21.48
C GLY A 168 3.55 13.81 -22.86
N HIS A 169 2.65 12.97 -23.35
CA HIS A 169 2.01 13.16 -24.65
C HIS A 169 0.79 14.10 -24.51
N PRO A 170 0.44 14.87 -25.56
CA PRO A 170 -0.80 15.64 -25.58
C PRO A 170 -2.03 14.74 -25.41
N ALA A 171 -3.10 15.29 -24.85
CA ALA A 171 -4.36 14.58 -24.71
C ALA A 171 -4.97 14.27 -26.08
N ILE A 172 -5.44 13.05 -26.27
CA ILE A 172 -6.09 12.59 -27.51
C ILE A 172 -7.60 12.88 -27.55
N ALA A 173 -8.16 13.35 -26.44
CA ALA A 173 -9.57 13.66 -26.28
C ALA A 173 -9.75 14.70 -25.18
N THR A 174 -10.88 15.40 -25.23
CA THR A 174 -11.33 16.24 -24.12
C THR A 174 -12.19 15.41 -23.18
N VAL A 175 -11.97 15.54 -21.87
CA VAL A 175 -12.77 14.89 -20.83
C VAL A 175 -13.35 15.92 -19.90
N THR A 176 -14.67 15.93 -19.80
CA THR A 176 -15.42 16.93 -19.01
C THR A 176 -16.38 16.21 -18.06
N LEU A 177 -16.38 16.60 -16.78
CA LEU A 177 -17.31 16.07 -15.80
C LEU A 177 -18.76 16.43 -16.16
N THR A 178 -19.68 15.48 -16.05
CA THR A 178 -21.12 15.66 -16.29
C THR A 178 -21.94 15.62 -15.00
N ALA A 179 -21.33 15.20 -13.89
CA ALA A 179 -21.91 15.14 -12.56
C ALA A 179 -20.86 15.56 -11.51
N PRO A 180 -21.26 15.92 -10.27
CA PRO A 180 -20.30 16.10 -9.18
C PRO A 180 -19.45 14.84 -9.02
N ALA A 181 -18.14 15.01 -8.82
CA ALA A 181 -17.20 13.90 -8.79
C ALA A 181 -16.23 14.02 -7.61
N ARG A 182 -15.89 12.87 -7.03
CA ARG A 182 -14.77 12.69 -6.11
C ARG A 182 -13.63 12.06 -6.89
N LEU A 183 -12.45 12.68 -6.87
CA LEU A 183 -11.34 12.23 -7.70
C LEU A 183 -9.99 12.28 -6.97
N PHE A 184 -9.11 11.36 -7.36
CA PHE A 184 -7.71 11.34 -6.96
C PHE A 184 -6.85 11.77 -8.14
N ALA A 185 -6.13 12.88 -8.01
CA ALA A 185 -5.33 13.47 -9.07
C ALA A 185 -3.84 13.45 -8.70
N VAL A 186 -2.99 13.05 -9.64
CA VAL A 186 -1.53 13.16 -9.55
C VAL A 186 -1.05 14.01 -10.72
N ASP A 187 -0.45 15.16 -10.44
CA ASP A 187 0.04 16.05 -11.50
C ASP A 187 1.06 15.32 -12.39
N SER A 188 0.96 15.50 -13.71
CA SER A 188 1.77 14.75 -14.68
C SER A 188 3.26 14.92 -14.43
N ALA A 189 3.72 16.13 -14.10
CA ALA A 189 5.12 16.39 -13.79
C ALA A 189 5.59 15.63 -12.53
N ALA A 190 4.75 15.60 -11.47
CA ALA A 190 5.04 14.89 -10.24
C ALA A 190 5.06 13.37 -10.47
N LEU A 191 4.08 12.84 -11.22
CA LEU A 191 4.01 11.43 -11.61
C LEU A 191 5.25 11.01 -12.40
N GLN A 192 5.64 11.76 -13.42
CA GLN A 192 6.82 11.47 -14.23
C GLN A 192 8.11 11.51 -13.40
N ALA A 193 8.27 12.52 -12.54
CA ALA A 193 9.40 12.61 -11.63
C ALA A 193 9.45 11.42 -10.67
N LEU A 194 8.29 11.01 -10.15
CA LEU A 194 8.16 9.87 -9.25
C LEU A 194 8.50 8.54 -9.96
N MET A 195 8.00 8.33 -11.18
CA MET A 195 8.32 7.14 -12.00
C MET A 195 9.81 7.04 -12.34
N ARG A 196 10.49 8.17 -12.59
CA ARG A 196 11.95 8.19 -12.78
C ARG A 196 12.70 7.76 -11.51
N ARG A 197 12.25 8.22 -10.34
CA ARG A 197 12.87 7.88 -9.04
C ARG A 197 12.53 6.46 -8.59
N LYS A 198 11.36 5.95 -8.94
CA LYS A 198 10.81 4.66 -8.52
C LYS A 198 10.20 3.93 -9.72
N PRO A 199 11.03 3.27 -10.56
CA PRO A 199 10.58 2.65 -11.81
C PRO A 199 9.43 1.64 -11.65
N GLY A 200 9.33 0.97 -10.48
CA GLY A 200 8.24 0.05 -10.18
C GLY A 200 6.84 0.68 -10.22
N ILE A 201 6.72 2.01 -10.06
CA ILE A 201 5.43 2.71 -10.21
C ILE A 201 4.97 2.70 -11.67
N ARG A 202 5.89 2.85 -12.63
CA ARG A 202 5.56 2.75 -14.05
C ARG A 202 5.04 1.36 -14.39
N VAL A 203 5.74 0.32 -13.92
CA VAL A 203 5.33 -1.07 -14.12
C VAL A 203 3.92 -1.33 -13.56
N ALA A 204 3.64 -0.85 -12.35
CA ALA A 204 2.32 -0.99 -11.75
C ALA A 204 1.23 -0.23 -12.51
N LEU A 205 1.53 0.97 -13.01
CA LEU A 205 0.59 1.77 -13.78
C LEU A 205 0.29 1.15 -15.15
N ASP A 206 1.31 0.68 -15.86
CA ASP A 206 1.14 0.01 -17.16
C ASP A 206 0.31 -1.27 -17.00
N ALA A 207 0.52 -2.03 -15.91
CA ALA A 207 -0.29 -3.20 -15.58
C ALA A 207 -1.77 -2.82 -15.29
N ALA A 208 -2.00 -1.73 -14.55
CA ALA A 208 -3.34 -1.21 -14.26
C ALA A 208 -4.09 -0.80 -15.52
N ILE A 209 -3.43 -0.05 -16.41
CA ILE A 209 -3.99 0.40 -17.69
C ILE A 209 -4.31 -0.79 -18.58
N GLY A 210 -3.39 -1.76 -18.68
CA GLY A 210 -3.60 -2.97 -19.46
C GLY A 210 -4.79 -3.81 -18.96
N ALA A 211 -4.96 -3.93 -17.64
CA ALA A 211 -6.11 -4.61 -17.06
C ALA A 211 -7.43 -3.89 -17.37
N GLU A 212 -7.46 -2.56 -17.30
CA GLU A 212 -8.65 -1.76 -17.62
C GLU A 212 -9.01 -1.84 -19.12
N ALA A 213 -8.03 -1.75 -20.01
CA ALA A 213 -8.26 -1.87 -21.45
C ALA A 213 -8.86 -3.24 -21.82
N ARG A 214 -8.36 -4.33 -21.20
CA ARG A 214 -8.94 -5.67 -21.37
C ARG A 214 -10.38 -5.75 -20.88
N ALA A 215 -10.69 -5.18 -19.72
CA ALA A 215 -12.05 -5.17 -19.17
C ALA A 215 -13.02 -4.39 -20.09
N LYS A 216 -12.60 -3.21 -20.58
CA LYS A 216 -13.39 -2.40 -21.53
C LYS A 216 -13.62 -3.14 -22.85
N PHE A 217 -12.61 -3.83 -23.38
CA PHE A 217 -12.73 -4.62 -24.60
C PHE A 217 -13.72 -5.79 -24.46
N ILE A 218 -13.65 -6.56 -23.37
CA ILE A 218 -14.58 -7.66 -23.09
C ILE A 218 -16.01 -7.14 -22.97
N ALA A 219 -16.21 -6.03 -22.25
CA ALA A 219 -17.53 -5.42 -22.08
C ALA A 219 -18.11 -4.90 -23.41
N SER A 220 -17.28 -4.32 -24.28
CA SER A 220 -17.68 -3.86 -25.62
C SER A 220 -18.12 -5.03 -26.50
N ASN A 221 -17.36 -6.13 -26.52
CA ASN A 221 -17.70 -7.31 -27.32
C ASN A 221 -18.97 -8.01 -26.80
N ALA A 222 -19.17 -8.07 -25.49
CA ALA A 222 -20.39 -8.65 -24.91
C ALA A 222 -21.65 -7.86 -25.30
N ARG A 223 -21.56 -6.53 -25.39
CA ARG A 223 -22.67 -5.68 -25.88
C ARG A 223 -22.91 -5.85 -27.39
N ALA A 224 -21.85 -6.00 -28.18
CA ALA A 224 -21.96 -6.23 -29.62
C ALA A 224 -22.52 -7.63 -29.96
N ALA A 225 -22.28 -8.63 -29.12
CA ALA A 225 -22.82 -9.98 -29.29
C ALA A 225 -24.27 -10.16 -28.81
N ALA A 226 -24.85 -9.14 -28.15
CA ALA A 226 -26.22 -9.14 -27.65
C ALA A 226 -27.22 -8.42 -28.59
N VAL A 227 -26.77 -8.02 -29.78
CA VAL A 227 -27.55 -7.41 -30.87
C VAL A 227 -27.58 -8.37 -32.05
#